data_AF-A0A0F7PRT7-F1
#
_entry.id   AF-A0A0F7PRT7-F1
#
_cell.length_a   1.000
_cell.length_b   1.000
_cell.length_c   1.000
_cell.angle_alpha   90.00
_cell.angle_beta   90.00
_cell.angle_gamma   90.00
#
_symmetry.space_group_name_H-M   'P 1'
#
loop_
_entity.id
_entity.type
_entity.pdbx_description
1 polymer ?
#
loop_
_entity_poly.entity_id
_entity_poly.type
_entity_poly.pdbx_seq_one_letter_code
_entity_poly.pdbx_strand_id
1 'polypeptide(L)'
;MARMPATQRAAEQKVRQKEHRDRARDKRRPSRDDITRLLLWQMITGVSKNRSDQREVLDRLRNELVDGLEKQGFDVRESEDAFEELVTKYVKGPKPIRPKRHLQKNAGGSGAG
;
A
#
# COMPACT_ATOMS: atom_id res chain seq x y z
N MET A 1 4.11 38.86 16.38
CA MET A 1 2.83 38.55 15.70
C MET A 1 2.05 37.58 16.56
N ALA A 2 0.79 37.89 16.88
CA ALA A 2 -0.05 37.02 17.71
C ALA A 2 -0.21 35.64 17.05
N ARG A 3 0.18 34.59 17.75
CA ARG A 3 0.15 33.20 17.24
C ARG A 3 -1.31 32.79 17.11
N MET A 4 -1.75 32.41 15.91
CA MET A 4 -3.13 31.96 15.68
C MET A 4 -3.52 30.86 16.68
N PRO A 5 -4.74 30.91 17.26
CA PRO A 5 -5.27 29.90 18.17
C PRO A 5 -5.12 28.49 17.59
N ALA A 6 -4.80 27.51 18.45
CA ALA A 6 -4.57 26.13 18.01
C ALA A 6 -5.77 25.53 17.25
N THR A 7 -6.99 25.92 17.62
CA THR A 7 -8.25 25.52 16.97
C THR A 7 -8.36 26.05 15.53
N GLN A 8 -7.98 27.31 15.29
CA GLN A 8 -7.97 27.91 13.96
C GLN A 8 -6.92 27.24 13.06
N ARG A 9 -5.71 26.96 13.60
CA ARG A 9 -4.66 26.23 12.87
C ARG A 9 -5.08 24.81 12.49
N ALA A 10 -5.73 24.08 13.40
CA ALA A 10 -6.23 22.73 13.12
C ALA A 10 -7.33 22.73 12.04
N ALA A 11 -8.23 23.73 12.07
CA ALA A 11 -9.26 23.90 11.06
C ALA A 11 -8.68 24.16 9.67
N GLU A 12 -7.73 25.10 9.55
CA GLU A 12 -7.02 25.36 8.29
C GLU A 12 -6.28 24.12 7.78
N GLN A 13 -5.60 23.40 8.68
CA GLN A 13 -4.89 22.18 8.31
C GLN A 13 -5.85 21.10 7.77
N LYS A 14 -7.03 20.97 8.37
CA LYS A 14 -8.08 20.05 7.90
C LYS A 14 -8.56 20.42 6.50
N VAL A 15 -8.76 21.70 6.20
CA VAL A 15 -9.14 22.19 4.87
C VAL A 15 -8.04 21.90 3.85
N ARG A 16 -6.78 22.26 4.14
CA ARG A 16 -5.64 21.97 3.26
C ARG A 16 -5.48 20.48 2.96
N GLN A 17 -5.63 19.63 3.98
CA GLN A 17 -5.59 18.18 3.80
C GLN A 17 -6.75 17.67 2.95
N LYS A 18 -7.96 18.24 3.10
CA LYS A 18 -9.12 17.89 2.28
C LYS A 18 -8.86 18.24 0.81
N GLU A 19 -8.46 19.48 0.51
CA GLU A 19 -8.15 19.93 -0.86
C GLU A 19 -7.03 19.10 -1.50
N HIS A 20 -6.01 18.73 -0.73
CA HIS A 20 -4.96 17.85 -1.21
C HIS A 20 -5.51 16.45 -1.56
N ARG A 21 -6.37 15.87 -0.71
CA ARG A 21 -7.02 14.58 -0.98
C ARG A 21 -7.95 14.64 -2.18
N ASP A 22 -8.71 15.71 -2.33
CA ASP A 22 -9.66 15.87 -3.44
C ASP A 22 -8.91 16.05 -4.77
N ARG A 23 -7.88 16.91 -4.83
CA ARG A 23 -7.00 17.00 -6.00
C ARG A 23 -6.32 15.68 -6.36
N ALA A 24 -5.90 14.89 -5.36
CA ALA A 24 -5.33 13.57 -5.60
C ALA A 24 -6.36 12.59 -6.16
N ARG A 25 -7.61 12.65 -5.69
CA ARG A 25 -8.73 11.83 -6.21
C ARG A 25 -9.07 12.19 -7.65
N ASP A 26 -9.17 13.48 -7.96
CA ASP A 26 -9.48 13.96 -9.32
C ASP A 26 -8.40 13.52 -10.31
N LYS A 27 -7.13 13.62 -9.90
CA LYS A 27 -6.00 13.12 -10.68
C LYS A 27 -5.84 11.60 -10.68
N ARG A 28 -6.72 10.87 -9.98
CA ARG A 28 -6.64 9.40 -9.78
C ARG A 28 -5.25 8.94 -9.31
N ARG A 29 -4.57 9.78 -8.52
CA ARG A 29 -3.17 9.57 -8.12
C ARG A 29 -3.09 8.40 -7.12
N PRO A 30 -2.25 7.38 -7.37
CA PRO A 30 -2.02 6.34 -6.37
C PRO A 30 -1.32 6.94 -5.15
N SER A 31 -1.75 6.51 -3.98
CA SER A 31 -1.09 6.79 -2.71
C SER A 31 0.15 5.91 -2.56
N ARG A 32 1.02 6.29 -1.61
CA ARG A 32 2.16 5.45 -1.23
C ARG A 32 1.72 4.03 -0.86
N ASP A 33 0.65 3.90 -0.07
CA ASP A 33 0.10 2.61 0.35
C ASP A 33 -0.42 1.77 -0.85
N ASP A 34 -0.99 2.41 -1.88
CA ASP A 34 -1.40 1.67 -3.09
C ASP A 34 -0.20 1.08 -3.82
N ILE A 35 0.88 1.85 -3.93
CA ILE A 35 2.12 1.42 -4.58
C ILE A 35 2.78 0.31 -3.76
N THR A 36 2.92 0.48 -2.45
CA THR A 36 3.57 -0.53 -1.60
C THR A 36 2.81 -1.84 -1.58
N ARG A 37 1.47 -1.80 -1.48
CA ARG A 37 0.64 -3.03 -1.53
C ARG A 37 0.75 -3.74 -2.87
N LEU A 38 0.72 -2.99 -3.97
CA LEU A 38 0.81 -3.57 -5.31
C LEU A 38 2.20 -4.16 -5.56
N LEU A 39 3.26 -3.44 -5.17
CA LEU A 39 4.64 -3.89 -5.29
C LEU A 39 4.88 -5.17 -4.50
N LEU A 40 4.47 -5.20 -3.22
CA LEU A 40 4.63 -6.38 -2.37
C LEU A 40 3.88 -7.59 -2.95
N TRP A 41 2.65 -7.38 -3.42
CA TRP A 41 1.88 -8.44 -4.07
C TRP A 41 2.58 -8.97 -5.33
N GLN A 42 3.12 -8.10 -6.18
CA GLN A 42 3.86 -8.50 -7.38
C GLN A 42 5.15 -9.26 -7.04
N MET A 43 5.91 -8.82 -6.04
CA MET A 43 7.12 -9.51 -5.61
C MET A 43 6.80 -10.93 -5.12
N ILE A 44 5.80 -11.06 -4.23
CA ILE A 44 5.40 -12.36 -3.70
C ILE A 44 4.82 -13.26 -4.79
N THR A 45 3.84 -12.78 -5.57
CA THR A 45 3.15 -13.62 -6.57
C THR A 45 3.97 -13.86 -7.84
N GLY A 46 4.85 -12.93 -8.20
CA GLY A 46 5.76 -13.06 -9.34
C GLY A 46 6.83 -14.11 -9.08
N VAL A 47 7.42 -14.11 -7.88
CA VAL A 47 8.34 -15.19 -7.45
C VAL A 47 7.58 -16.52 -7.32
N SER A 48 6.30 -16.48 -6.93
CA SER A 48 5.48 -17.67 -6.76
C SER A 48 5.02 -18.37 -8.04
N LYS A 49 5.28 -17.79 -9.22
CA LYS A 49 4.84 -18.34 -10.51
C LYS A 49 6.04 -18.77 -11.34
N ASN A 50 6.15 -20.08 -11.61
CA ASN A 50 7.06 -20.69 -12.59
C ASN A 50 8.56 -20.45 -12.36
N ARG A 51 9.02 -20.61 -11.11
CA ARG A 51 10.44 -20.57 -10.76
C ARG A 51 10.83 -21.76 -9.91
N SER A 52 11.86 -22.50 -10.32
CA SER A 52 12.44 -23.60 -9.53
C SER A 52 13.11 -23.09 -8.24
N ASP A 53 13.55 -21.83 -8.25
CA ASP A 53 14.19 -21.10 -7.15
C ASP A 53 13.20 -20.31 -6.29
N GLN A 54 11.87 -20.49 -6.45
CA GLN A 54 10.85 -19.69 -5.77
C GLN A 54 11.06 -19.58 -4.26
N ARG A 55 11.37 -20.70 -3.59
CA ARG A 55 11.56 -20.71 -2.12
C ARG A 55 12.77 -19.89 -1.71
N GLU A 56 13.90 -20.09 -2.37
CA GLU A 56 15.14 -19.37 -2.08
C GLU A 56 14.99 -17.85 -2.26
N VAL A 57 14.30 -17.43 -3.33
CA VAL A 57 14.05 -16.01 -3.58
C VAL A 57 13.08 -15.40 -2.53
N LEU A 58 12.04 -16.13 -2.13
CA LEU A 58 11.14 -15.67 -1.07
C LEU A 58 11.83 -15.62 0.30
N ASP A 59 12.66 -16.61 0.63
CA ASP A 59 13.44 -16.66 1.86
C ASP A 59 14.42 -15.48 1.93
N ARG A 60 15.12 -15.18 0.83
CA ARG A 60 16.01 -14.02 0.77
C ARG A 60 15.26 -12.71 0.97
N LEU A 61 14.10 -12.56 0.32
CA LEU A 61 13.25 -11.38 0.49
C LEU A 61 12.76 -11.23 1.94
N ARG A 62 12.36 -12.34 2.59
CA ARG A 62 11.99 -12.34 4.00
C ARG A 62 13.14 -11.83 4.85
N ASN A 63 14.33 -12.42 4.70
CA ASN A 63 15.49 -12.08 5.51
C ASN A 63 15.87 -10.59 5.36
N GLU A 64 15.92 -10.07 4.13
CA GLU A 64 16.24 -8.65 3.89
C GLU A 64 15.22 -7.69 4.53
N LEU A 65 13.93 -8.07 4.55
CA LEU A 65 12.88 -7.28 5.20
C LEU A 65 12.95 -7.37 6.72
N VAL A 66 13.15 -8.58 7.26
CA VAL A 66 13.26 -8.83 8.70
C VAL A 66 14.48 -8.12 9.28
N ASP A 67 15.63 -8.15 8.62
CA ASP A 67 16.83 -7.37 9.00
C ASP A 67 16.52 -5.86 9.08
N GLY A 68 15.70 -5.36 8.15
CA GLY A 68 15.26 -3.96 8.13
C GLY A 68 14.29 -3.61 9.25
N LEU A 69 13.44 -4.55 9.65
CA LEU A 69 12.48 -4.40 10.75
C LEU A 69 13.18 -4.54 12.11
N GLU A 70 14.10 -5.48 12.27
CA GLU A 70 14.91 -5.65 13.47
C GLU A 70 15.68 -4.36 13.80
N LYS A 71 16.28 -3.70 12.79
CA LYS A 71 16.96 -2.40 12.95
C LYS A 71 16.05 -1.28 13.45
N GLN A 72 14.74 -1.41 13.30
CA GLN A 72 13.75 -0.47 13.82
C GLN A 72 13.24 -0.87 15.23
N GLY A 73 13.68 -2.01 15.75
CA GLY A 73 13.30 -2.55 17.05
C GLY A 73 12.11 -3.51 17.04
N PHE A 74 11.72 -4.02 15.87
CA PHE A 74 10.70 -5.09 15.79
C PHE A 74 11.31 -6.44 16.17
N ASP A 75 10.50 -7.33 16.74
CA ASP A 75 10.90 -8.71 17.01
C ASP A 75 11.07 -9.49 15.70
N VAL A 76 12.15 -10.27 15.62
CA VAL A 76 12.54 -11.03 14.42
C VAL A 76 11.49 -12.09 14.08
N ARG A 77 11.07 -12.89 15.07
CA ARG A 77 10.13 -14.01 14.85
C ARG A 77 8.75 -13.50 14.47
N GLU A 78 8.25 -12.48 15.18
CA GLU A 78 6.98 -11.85 14.85
C GLU A 78 7.00 -11.23 13.44
N SER A 79 8.15 -10.72 13.01
CA SER A 79 8.33 -10.18 11.65
C SER A 79 8.35 -11.27 10.59
N GLU A 80 8.99 -12.42 10.86
CA GLU A 80 8.97 -13.60 9.99
C GLU A 80 7.54 -14.16 9.84
N ASP A 81 6.85 -14.36 10.96
CA ASP A 81 5.48 -14.88 10.97
C ASP A 81 4.52 -13.97 10.19
N ALA A 82 4.62 -12.65 10.40
CA ALA A 82 3.84 -11.67 9.66
C ALA A 82 4.11 -11.72 8.14
N PHE A 83 5.36 -11.97 7.74
CA PHE A 83 5.70 -12.14 6.33
C PHE A 83 5.08 -13.41 5.74
N GLU A 84 5.19 -14.55 6.42
CA GLU A 84 4.63 -15.83 5.95
C GLU A 84 3.09 -15.79 5.84
N GLU A 85 2.42 -15.10 6.77
CA GLU A 85 0.99 -14.83 6.68
C GLU A 85 0.64 -14.01 5.42
N LEU A 86 1.44 -12.98 5.11
CA LEU A 86 1.26 -12.16 3.91
C LEU A 86 1.48 -12.98 2.64
N VAL A 87 2.50 -13.82 2.59
CA VAL A 87 2.75 -14.74 1.47
C VAL A 87 1.54 -15.64 1.25
N THR A 88 1.08 -16.30 2.32
CA THR A 88 -0.09 -17.19 2.27
C THR A 88 -1.32 -16.46 1.74
N LYS A 89 -1.58 -15.25 2.25
CA LYS A 89 -2.70 -14.42 1.84
C LYS A 89 -2.64 -14.01 0.38
N TYR A 90 -1.47 -13.66 -0.14
CA TYR A 90 -1.33 -13.14 -1.50
C TYR A 90 -1.25 -14.23 -2.57
N VAL A 91 -0.72 -15.41 -2.22
CA VAL A 91 -0.67 -16.56 -3.12
C VAL A 91 -2.05 -17.20 -3.26
N LYS A 92 -2.80 -17.36 -2.16
CA LYS A 92 -4.10 -18.06 -2.14
C LYS A 92 -5.32 -17.15 -2.25
N GLY A 93 -5.17 -15.88 -1.89
CA GLY A 93 -6.27 -14.94 -1.72
C GLY A 93 -6.47 -13.96 -2.89
N PRO A 94 -7.51 -13.11 -2.81
CA PRO A 94 -7.76 -12.08 -3.80
C PRO A 94 -6.66 -11.02 -3.79
N LYS A 95 -6.52 -10.28 -4.91
CA LYS A 95 -5.58 -9.16 -5.01
C LYS A 95 -5.80 -8.19 -3.83
N PRO A 96 -4.73 -7.71 -3.15
CA PRO A 96 -4.84 -6.85 -1.97
C PRO A 96 -5.16 -5.38 -2.32
N ILE A 97 -5.93 -5.18 -3.39
CA ILE A 97 -6.31 -3.88 -3.91
C ILE A 97 -7.76 -3.64 -3.52
N ARG A 98 -7.98 -2.73 -2.58
CA ARG A 98 -9.34 -2.33 -2.21
C ARG A 98 -9.93 -1.48 -3.34
N PRO A 99 -11.12 -1.82 -3.88
CA PRO A 99 -11.77 -0.98 -4.88
C PRO A 99 -12.02 0.42 -4.34
N LYS A 100 -11.58 1.45 -5.09
CA LYS A 100 -11.81 2.85 -4.75
C LYS A 100 -13.02 3.36 -5.52
N ARG A 101 -14.10 3.74 -4.82
CA ARG A 101 -15.35 4.23 -5.44
C ARG A 101 -15.14 5.37 -6.45
N HIS A 102 -14.21 6.28 -6.18
CA HIS A 102 -13.88 7.38 -7.10
C HIS A 102 -13.16 6.92 -8.38
N LEU A 103 -12.60 5.70 -8.41
CA LEU A 103 -12.01 5.11 -9.61
C LEU A 103 -13.03 4.32 -10.45
N GLN A 104 -14.18 3.95 -9.87
CA GLN A 104 -15.21 3.10 -10.51
C GLN A 104 -16.09 3.83 -11.54
N LYS A 105 -16.06 5.17 -11.60
CA LYS A 105 -17.03 5.97 -12.39
C LYS A 105 -16.82 5.98 -13.91
N ASN A 106 -15.81 5.28 -14.46
CA ASN A 106 -15.51 5.30 -15.91
C ASN A 106 -15.62 3.94 -16.62
N ALA A 107 -16.24 2.93 -16.01
CA ALA A 107 -16.49 1.66 -16.70
C ALA A 107 -17.86 1.62 -17.43
N GLY A 108 -18.55 2.76 -17.59
CA GLY A 108 -19.92 2.82 -18.12
C GLY A 108 -20.34 4.17 -18.67
N GLY A 109 -19.45 4.89 -19.37
CA GLY A 109 -19.83 6.02 -20.22
C GLY A 109 -20.09 5.54 -21.64
N SER A 110 -21.37 5.30 -21.96
CA SER A 110 -21.89 5.03 -23.30
C SER A 110 -21.71 6.21 -24.26
N GLY A 111 -21.70 5.92 -25.56
CA GLY A 111 -21.42 6.88 -26.63
C GLY A 111 -22.40 8.03 -26.81
N ALA A 112 -21.91 9.06 -27.50
CA ALA A 112 -22.58 9.93 -28.46
C ALA A 112 -21.51 10.89 -29.02
N GLY A 113 -21.37 10.92 -30.35
CA GLY A 113 -20.40 11.74 -31.10
C GLY A 113 -19.93 11.03 -32.34
#